data_AF-A0A855MJ51-F1
#
_entry.id   AF-A0A855MJ51-F1
#
_cell.length_a   1.000
_cell.length_b   1.000
_cell.length_c   1.000
_cell.angle_alpha   90.00
_cell.angle_beta   90.00
_cell.angle_gamma   90.00
#
_symmetry.space_group_name_H-M   'P 1'
#
loop_
_entity.id
_entity.type
_entity.pdbx_description
1 polymer ?
#
loop_
_entity_poly.entity_id
_entity_poly.type
_entity_poly.pdbx_seq_one_letter_code
_entity_poly.pdbx_strand_id
1 'polypeptide(L)'
;MKIAALRSKARRNTLEVEHILAAAKARLPGLRDELNRLSAEFNWSHSPYLPDGTHVVPLAKWAEIAGAYAEDGFEALGVLVAEPDNTAYVIGLLEELRSHAAVDALIAFFPAVMQVPEQAPETAWRLTTAYNLLLSIKGSVVATDEQATAVRTFLMRLLPLAMTEHHTLLIFCALRGVGDSSSLDLLASQNDLAPPNNTIRMSAIRAIRQRLRNTR
;
A
#
# COMPACT_ATOMS: atom_id res chain seq x y z
N MET A 1 -17.91 5.91 11.35
CA MET A 1 -18.05 4.74 12.24
C MET A 1 -17.97 5.21 13.69
N LYS A 2 -18.61 4.52 14.65
CA LYS A 2 -18.57 4.88 16.09
C LYS A 2 -17.90 3.76 16.90
N ILE A 3 -17.30 4.09 18.05
CA ILE A 3 -16.66 3.13 18.97
C ILE A 3 -17.62 2.02 19.37
N ALA A 4 -18.87 2.36 19.68
CA ALA A 4 -19.91 1.38 20.03
C ALA A 4 -20.16 0.32 18.94
N ALA A 5 -19.98 0.68 17.65
CA ALA A 5 -20.13 -0.26 16.55
C ALA A 5 -18.98 -1.28 16.50
N LEU A 6 -17.74 -0.84 16.78
CA LEU A 6 -16.58 -1.74 16.89
C LEU A 6 -16.77 -2.73 18.04
N ARG A 7 -17.20 -2.26 19.22
CA ARG A 7 -17.56 -3.11 20.38
C ARG A 7 -18.59 -4.16 20.01
N SER A 8 -19.68 -3.74 19.35
CA SER A 8 -20.75 -4.65 18.93
C SER A 8 -20.29 -5.70 17.94
N LYS A 9 -19.37 -5.36 17.03
CA LYS A 9 -18.78 -6.31 16.07
C LYS A 9 -17.84 -7.28 16.75
N ALA A 10 -16.98 -6.81 17.66
CA ALA A 10 -16.06 -7.64 18.42
C ALA A 10 -16.81 -8.69 19.24
N ARG A 11 -17.84 -8.28 20.00
CA ARG A 11 -18.69 -9.19 20.79
C ARG A 11 -19.43 -10.25 19.97
N ARG A 12 -19.64 -9.99 18.68
CA ARG A 12 -20.30 -10.92 17.75
C ARG A 12 -19.30 -11.72 16.91
N ASN A 13 -18.00 -11.59 17.15
CA ASN A 13 -16.93 -12.18 16.32
C ASN A 13 -17.08 -11.84 14.84
N THR A 14 -17.42 -10.58 14.52
CA THR A 14 -17.59 -10.07 13.13
C THR A 14 -16.75 -8.82 12.89
N LEU A 15 -15.75 -8.58 13.73
CA LEU A 15 -14.85 -7.45 13.59
C LEU A 15 -13.70 -7.82 12.66
N GLU A 16 -13.85 -7.46 11.41
CA GLU A 16 -12.79 -7.57 10.39
C GLU A 16 -11.81 -6.38 10.41
N VAL A 17 -10.65 -6.56 9.77
CA VAL A 17 -9.59 -5.55 9.64
C VAL A 17 -10.09 -4.27 8.95
N GLU A 18 -10.98 -4.39 7.96
CA GLU A 18 -11.53 -3.24 7.22
C GLU A 18 -12.30 -2.30 8.15
N HIS A 19 -12.92 -2.83 9.21
CA HIS A 19 -13.58 -2.00 10.22
C HIS A 19 -12.54 -1.24 11.06
N ILE A 20 -11.42 -1.87 11.40
CA ILE A 20 -10.35 -1.21 12.15
C ILE A 20 -9.74 -0.08 11.29
N LEU A 21 -9.41 -0.38 10.04
CA LEU A 21 -8.83 0.60 9.10
C LEU A 21 -9.79 1.76 8.83
N ALA A 22 -11.09 1.49 8.63
CA ALA A 22 -12.07 2.55 8.41
C ALA A 22 -12.28 3.45 9.66
N ALA A 23 -12.10 2.92 10.88
CA ALA A 23 -12.11 3.74 12.09
C ALA A 23 -10.84 4.60 12.19
N ALA A 24 -9.68 4.04 11.87
CA ALA A 24 -8.41 4.75 11.91
C ALA A 24 -8.32 5.84 10.85
N LYS A 25 -8.79 5.57 9.62
CA LYS A 25 -8.93 6.56 8.54
C LYS A 25 -9.80 7.75 8.96
N ALA A 26 -10.84 7.50 9.75
CA ALA A 26 -11.71 8.54 10.30
C ALA A 26 -11.13 9.24 11.55
N ARG A 27 -9.92 8.85 11.99
CA ARG A 27 -9.25 9.32 13.22
C ARG A 27 -10.19 9.38 14.42
N LEU A 28 -10.92 8.27 14.63
CA LEU A 28 -11.95 8.21 15.66
C LEU A 28 -11.33 8.45 17.06
N PRO A 29 -11.79 9.44 17.84
CA PRO A 29 -11.22 9.71 19.15
C PRO A 29 -11.33 8.53 20.11
N GLY A 30 -10.27 8.26 20.88
CA GLY A 30 -10.19 7.12 21.80
C GLY A 30 -10.10 5.74 21.13
N LEU A 31 -9.85 5.69 19.81
CA LEU A 31 -9.76 4.42 19.09
C LEU A 31 -8.64 3.52 19.62
N ARG A 32 -7.45 4.07 19.89
CA ARG A 32 -6.31 3.30 20.37
C ARG A 32 -6.62 2.57 21.68
N ASP A 33 -7.09 3.30 22.68
CA ASP A 33 -7.47 2.72 23.98
C ASP A 33 -8.53 1.64 23.82
N GLU A 34 -9.53 1.90 22.97
CA GLU A 34 -10.59 0.94 22.73
C GLU A 34 -10.08 -0.34 22.04
N LEU A 35 -9.23 -0.21 21.02
CA LEU A 35 -8.67 -1.35 20.31
C LEU A 35 -7.75 -2.16 21.24
N ASN A 36 -6.95 -1.50 22.07
CA ASN A 36 -6.13 -2.17 23.09
C ASN A 36 -7.01 -2.95 24.08
N ARG A 37 -8.09 -2.33 24.54
CA ARG A 37 -9.05 -2.97 25.46
C ARG A 37 -9.71 -4.19 24.82
N LEU A 38 -10.16 -4.08 23.57
CA LEU A 38 -10.77 -5.20 22.83
C LEU A 38 -9.75 -6.32 22.54
N SER A 39 -8.53 -5.95 22.13
CA SER A 39 -7.45 -6.91 21.88
C SER A 39 -7.15 -7.74 23.12
N ALA A 40 -7.11 -7.11 24.31
CA ALA A 40 -6.92 -7.80 25.57
C ALA A 40 -8.16 -8.62 25.99
N GLU A 41 -9.37 -8.05 25.90
CA GLU A 41 -10.64 -8.71 26.29
C GLU A 41 -10.86 -10.01 25.49
N PHE A 42 -10.51 -10.01 24.21
CA PHE A 42 -10.73 -11.12 23.28
C PHE A 42 -9.46 -11.92 22.94
N ASN A 43 -8.34 -11.64 23.61
CA ASN A 43 -7.04 -12.31 23.41
C ASN A 43 -6.61 -12.40 21.94
N TRP A 44 -6.63 -11.28 21.21
CA TRP A 44 -6.23 -11.28 19.80
C TRP A 44 -4.76 -11.68 19.65
N SER A 45 -4.49 -12.57 18.70
CA SER A 45 -3.12 -13.02 18.39
C SER A 45 -2.28 -11.86 17.84
N HIS A 46 -0.98 -11.88 18.09
CA HIS A 46 0.00 -11.08 17.33
C HIS A 46 0.61 -11.86 16.16
N SER A 47 0.44 -13.18 16.13
CA SER A 47 0.79 -14.03 14.98
C SER A 47 -0.34 -14.04 13.96
N PRO A 48 -0.05 -13.78 12.66
CA PRO A 48 -1.05 -13.77 11.59
C PRO A 48 -1.70 -15.13 11.35
N TYR A 49 -1.02 -16.22 11.74
CA TYR A 49 -1.48 -17.59 11.60
C TYR A 49 -1.41 -18.35 12.92
N LEU A 50 -2.41 -19.21 13.14
CA LEU A 50 -2.37 -20.27 14.15
C LEU A 50 -1.44 -21.42 13.72
N PRO A 51 -1.04 -22.35 14.62
CA PRO A 51 -0.16 -23.47 14.27
C PRO A 51 -0.68 -24.38 13.14
N ASP A 52 -1.99 -24.40 12.91
CA ASP A 52 -2.64 -25.15 11.83
C ASP A 52 -2.73 -24.39 10.49
N GLY A 53 -2.17 -23.18 10.43
CA GLY A 53 -2.20 -22.30 9.25
C GLY A 53 -3.47 -21.45 9.11
N THR A 54 -4.42 -21.53 10.05
CA THR A 54 -5.63 -20.70 10.03
C THR A 54 -5.26 -19.23 10.25
N HIS A 55 -5.78 -18.35 9.39
CA HIS A 55 -5.56 -16.91 9.49
C HIS A 55 -6.33 -16.32 10.69
N VAL A 56 -5.68 -15.46 11.47
CA VAL A 56 -6.31 -14.83 12.64
C VAL A 56 -6.95 -13.50 12.26
N VAL A 57 -8.24 -13.34 12.61
CA VAL A 57 -8.96 -12.08 12.44
C VAL A 57 -9.85 -11.78 13.65
N PRO A 58 -9.79 -10.56 14.22
CA PRO A 58 -8.81 -9.52 13.95
C PRO A 58 -7.44 -9.83 14.60
N LEU A 59 -6.38 -9.33 13.98
CA LEU A 59 -5.01 -9.44 14.48
C LEU A 59 -4.69 -8.25 15.40
N ALA A 60 -4.07 -8.49 16.55
CA ALA A 60 -3.67 -7.44 17.49
C ALA A 60 -2.77 -6.38 16.83
N LYS A 61 -1.91 -6.80 15.89
CA LYS A 61 -1.03 -5.90 15.15
C LYS A 61 -1.78 -4.83 14.34
N TRP A 62 -2.94 -5.17 13.75
CA TRP A 62 -3.77 -4.17 13.09
C TRP A 62 -4.34 -3.15 14.07
N ALA A 63 -4.68 -3.58 15.28
CA ALA A 63 -5.13 -2.67 16.33
C ALA A 63 -4.03 -1.71 16.80
N GLU A 64 -2.81 -2.20 17.00
CA GLU A 64 -1.65 -1.39 17.36
C GLU A 64 -1.38 -0.29 16.34
N ILE A 65 -1.19 -0.67 15.06
CA ILE A 65 -0.83 0.25 13.98
C ILE A 65 -1.95 1.25 13.71
N ALA A 66 -3.20 0.77 13.61
CA ALA A 66 -4.35 1.62 13.32
C ALA A 66 -4.69 2.55 14.49
N GLY A 67 -4.54 2.07 15.73
CA GLY A 67 -4.70 2.87 16.95
C GLY A 67 -3.68 3.99 17.02
N ALA A 68 -2.39 3.69 16.82
CA ALA A 68 -1.33 4.68 16.82
C ALA A 68 -1.54 5.77 15.76
N TYR A 69 -1.88 5.40 14.52
CA TYR A 69 -2.20 6.38 13.48
C TYR A 69 -3.41 7.25 13.83
N ALA A 70 -4.48 6.66 14.38
CA ALA A 70 -5.68 7.43 14.69
C ALA A 70 -5.40 8.57 15.68
N GLU A 71 -4.56 8.29 16.68
CA GLU A 71 -4.16 9.24 17.72
C GLU A 71 -3.11 10.22 17.21
N ASP A 72 -1.97 9.71 16.75
CA ASP A 72 -0.74 10.49 16.54
C ASP A 72 -0.42 10.73 15.04
N GLY A 73 -1.20 10.15 14.13
CA GLY A 73 -1.06 10.36 12.69
C GLY A 73 0.17 9.69 12.08
N PHE A 74 0.72 10.31 11.02
CA PHE A 74 1.84 9.75 10.25
C PHE A 74 3.14 9.67 11.05
N GLU A 75 3.36 10.56 12.02
CA GLU A 75 4.57 10.56 12.85
C GLU A 75 4.73 9.24 13.61
N ALA A 76 3.66 8.74 14.23
CA ALA A 76 3.68 7.44 14.90
C ALA A 76 3.92 6.28 13.93
N LEU A 77 3.38 6.34 12.71
CA LEU A 77 3.69 5.33 11.69
C LEU A 77 5.16 5.34 11.29
N GLY A 78 5.78 6.52 11.20
CA GLY A 78 7.21 6.66 10.93
C GLY A 78 8.10 6.08 12.02
N VAL A 79 7.66 6.08 13.28
CA VAL A 79 8.36 5.38 14.37
C VAL A 79 8.15 3.88 14.25
N LEU A 80 6.91 3.43 14.03
CA LEU A 80 6.55 2.01 13.99
C LEU A 80 7.22 1.26 12.83
N VAL A 81 7.47 1.91 11.70
CA VAL A 81 8.12 1.30 10.53
C VAL A 81 9.59 0.94 10.76
N ALA A 82 10.22 1.48 11.82
CA ALA A 82 11.58 1.10 12.21
C ALA A 82 11.67 -0.35 12.70
N GLU A 83 10.54 -0.94 13.12
CA GLU A 83 10.44 -2.36 13.44
C GLU A 83 10.02 -3.14 12.17
N PRO A 84 10.87 -4.06 11.67
CA PRO A 84 10.60 -4.76 10.41
C PRO A 84 9.24 -5.48 10.37
N ASP A 85 8.82 -6.07 11.49
CA ASP A 85 7.56 -6.80 11.63
C ASP A 85 6.32 -5.93 11.39
N ASN A 86 6.44 -4.61 11.53
CA ASN A 86 5.34 -3.67 11.32
C ASN A 86 5.20 -3.24 9.86
N THR A 87 6.23 -3.46 9.02
CA THR A 87 6.32 -2.95 7.64
C THR A 87 5.07 -3.26 6.81
N ALA A 88 4.64 -4.52 6.79
CA ALA A 88 3.50 -4.97 6.01
C ALA A 88 2.19 -4.25 6.42
N TYR A 89 2.01 -4.02 7.72
CA TYR A 89 0.82 -3.41 8.30
C TYR A 89 0.80 -1.90 8.10
N VAL A 90 1.95 -1.23 8.24
CA VAL A 90 2.09 0.20 7.94
C VAL A 90 1.77 0.46 6.47
N ILE A 91 2.34 -0.33 5.55
CA ILE A 91 2.03 -0.18 4.11
C ILE A 91 0.53 -0.40 3.86
N GLY A 92 -0.06 -1.47 4.39
CA GLY A 92 -1.48 -1.75 4.18
C GLY A 92 -2.44 -0.71 4.77
N LEU A 93 -2.08 -0.07 5.90
CA LEU A 93 -2.85 1.06 6.41
C LEU A 93 -2.74 2.27 5.47
N LEU A 94 -1.52 2.61 5.01
CA LEU A 94 -1.29 3.74 4.10
C LEU A 94 -2.03 3.56 2.76
N GLU A 95 -2.11 2.33 2.25
CA GLU A 95 -2.92 1.97 1.08
C GLU A 95 -4.39 2.33 1.25
N GLU A 96 -4.96 2.08 2.44
CA GLU A 96 -6.38 2.34 2.71
C GLU A 96 -6.69 3.84 2.86
N LEU A 97 -5.70 4.66 3.26
CA LEU A 97 -5.91 6.10 3.42
C LEU A 97 -6.23 6.82 2.10
N ARG A 98 -5.67 6.35 0.97
CA ARG A 98 -5.90 6.89 -0.39
C ARG A 98 -5.75 8.42 -0.47
N SER A 99 -4.62 8.94 0.01
CA SER A 99 -4.33 10.38 0.02
C SER A 99 -2.89 10.65 -0.44
N HIS A 100 -2.61 11.88 -0.86
CA HIS A 100 -1.24 12.33 -1.17
C HIS A 100 -0.31 12.14 0.03
N ALA A 101 -0.75 12.48 1.23
CA ALA A 101 0.05 12.31 2.45
C ALA A 101 0.45 10.84 2.69
N ALA A 102 -0.40 9.88 2.31
CA ALA A 102 -0.05 8.47 2.39
C ALA A 102 1.02 8.06 1.36
N VAL A 103 0.97 8.63 0.15
CA VAL A 103 2.01 8.44 -0.87
C VAL A 103 3.34 9.05 -0.41
N ASP A 104 3.31 10.26 0.14
CA ASP A 104 4.49 10.92 0.70
C ASP A 104 5.09 10.12 1.87
N ALA A 105 4.24 9.58 2.75
CA ALA A 105 4.66 8.72 3.84
C ALA A 105 5.35 7.44 3.34
N LEU A 106 4.82 6.77 2.31
CA LEU A 106 5.47 5.60 1.71
C LEU A 106 6.86 5.94 1.14
N ILE A 107 6.99 7.09 0.48
CA ILE A 107 8.28 7.56 -0.07
C ILE A 107 9.26 7.87 1.06
N ALA A 108 8.79 8.54 2.12
CA ALA A 108 9.61 8.97 3.24
C ALA A 108 10.03 7.83 4.18
N PHE A 109 9.20 6.81 4.36
CA PHE A 109 9.45 5.69 5.27
C PHE A 109 10.35 4.62 4.65
N PHE A 110 10.34 4.48 3.32
CA PHE A 110 11.08 3.42 2.63
C PHE A 110 12.15 3.91 1.62
N PRO A 111 12.93 4.97 1.91
CA PRO A 111 13.88 5.51 0.95
C PRO A 111 14.99 4.51 0.60
N ALA A 112 15.46 3.72 1.57
CA ALA A 112 16.47 2.69 1.36
C ALA A 112 15.99 1.59 0.40
N VAL A 113 14.76 1.09 0.60
CA VAL A 113 14.15 0.09 -0.30
C VAL A 113 13.93 0.68 -1.69
N MET A 114 13.51 1.94 -1.79
CA MET A 114 13.34 2.59 -3.09
C MET A 114 14.67 2.81 -3.83
N GLN A 115 15.76 3.05 -3.10
CA GLN A 115 17.09 3.24 -3.66
C GLN A 115 17.77 1.93 -4.06
N VAL A 116 17.63 0.87 -3.26
CA VAL A 116 18.30 -0.43 -3.45
C VAL A 116 17.29 -1.58 -3.24
N PRO A 117 16.33 -1.77 -4.16
CA PRO A 117 15.22 -2.71 -3.99
C PRO A 117 15.65 -4.18 -3.81
N GLU A 118 16.79 -4.57 -4.34
CA GLU A 118 17.36 -5.91 -4.23
C GLU A 118 17.71 -6.31 -2.79
N GLN A 119 17.93 -5.34 -1.89
CA GLN A 119 18.22 -5.61 -0.48
C GLN A 119 16.96 -5.98 0.34
N ALA A 120 15.77 -5.62 -0.16
CA ALA A 120 14.50 -5.89 0.51
C ALA A 120 13.39 -6.21 -0.50
N PRO A 121 13.53 -7.30 -1.28
CA PRO A 121 12.68 -7.57 -2.44
C PRO A 121 11.20 -7.70 -2.08
N GLU A 122 10.87 -8.36 -0.96
CA GLU A 122 9.47 -8.50 -0.51
C GLU A 122 8.80 -7.14 -0.26
N THR A 123 9.52 -6.24 0.43
CA THR A 123 9.04 -4.89 0.70
C THR A 123 8.93 -4.08 -0.60
N ALA A 124 9.89 -4.21 -1.51
CA ALA A 124 9.84 -3.53 -2.80
C ALA A 124 8.61 -3.92 -3.64
N TRP A 125 8.26 -5.21 -3.71
CA TRP A 125 7.07 -5.66 -4.42
C TRP A 125 5.77 -5.24 -3.72
N ARG A 126 5.76 -5.20 -2.37
CA ARG A 126 4.63 -4.68 -1.61
C ARG A 126 4.42 -3.18 -1.85
N LEU A 127 5.50 -2.38 -1.86
CA LEU A 127 5.42 -0.95 -2.22
C LEU A 127 4.91 -0.76 -3.66
N THR A 128 5.33 -1.60 -4.59
CA THR A 128 4.84 -1.55 -5.98
C THR A 128 3.33 -1.80 -6.05
N THR A 129 2.84 -2.76 -5.25
CA THR A 129 1.40 -3.02 -5.10
C THR A 129 0.68 -1.80 -4.52
N ALA A 130 1.23 -1.22 -3.45
CA ALA A 130 0.68 -0.03 -2.81
C ALA A 130 0.55 1.14 -3.79
N TYR A 131 1.62 1.45 -4.53
CA TYR A 131 1.61 2.53 -5.52
C TYR A 131 0.63 2.27 -6.66
N ASN A 132 0.52 1.03 -7.15
CA ASN A 132 -0.49 0.69 -8.16
C ASN A 132 -1.91 0.94 -7.63
N LEU A 133 -2.22 0.52 -6.41
CA LEU A 133 -3.53 0.76 -5.79
C LEU A 133 -3.81 2.26 -5.58
N LEU A 134 -2.81 3.00 -5.09
CA LEU A 134 -2.94 4.41 -4.72
C LEU A 134 -2.94 5.38 -5.90
N LEU A 135 -2.32 5.03 -7.03
CA LEU A 135 -2.03 5.98 -8.12
C LEU A 135 -2.55 5.54 -9.51
N SER A 136 -2.88 4.27 -9.72
CA SER A 136 -3.15 3.72 -11.06
C SER A 136 -4.57 3.19 -11.29
N ILE A 137 -5.39 3.12 -10.23
CA ILE A 137 -6.77 2.62 -10.31
C ILE A 137 -7.76 3.77 -10.51
N LYS A 138 -8.94 3.50 -11.08
CA LYS A 138 -10.00 4.51 -11.22
C LYS A 138 -10.37 5.09 -9.84
N GLY A 139 -10.40 6.42 -9.72
CA GLY A 139 -10.68 7.11 -8.46
C GLY A 139 -9.50 7.13 -7.47
N SER A 140 -8.30 6.77 -7.93
CA SER A 140 -7.06 6.87 -7.18
C SER A 140 -6.55 8.32 -7.10
N VAL A 141 -5.52 8.54 -6.28
CA VAL A 141 -4.87 9.83 -6.12
C VAL A 141 -4.10 10.16 -7.39
N VAL A 142 -4.30 11.35 -7.95
CA VAL A 142 -3.50 11.85 -9.06
C VAL A 142 -2.17 12.32 -8.49
N ALA A 143 -1.09 11.58 -8.69
CA ALA A 143 0.23 11.93 -8.14
C ALA A 143 0.67 13.36 -8.49
N THR A 144 1.35 14.04 -7.56
CA THR A 144 2.11 15.26 -7.89
C THR A 144 3.32 14.92 -8.78
N ASP A 145 3.96 15.92 -9.37
CA ASP A 145 5.14 15.70 -10.21
C ASP A 145 6.31 15.09 -9.43
N GLU A 146 6.50 15.50 -8.18
CA GLU A 146 7.52 14.96 -7.27
C GLU A 146 7.22 13.49 -6.94
N GLN A 147 5.98 13.19 -6.53
CA GLN A 147 5.53 11.82 -6.24
C GLN A 147 5.67 10.92 -7.47
N ALA A 148 5.22 11.40 -8.63
CA ALA A 148 5.31 10.65 -9.88
C ALA A 148 6.76 10.36 -10.25
N THR A 149 7.67 11.32 -10.04
CA THR A 149 9.10 11.15 -10.34
C THR A 149 9.76 10.17 -9.39
N ALA A 150 9.52 10.28 -8.08
CA ALA A 150 10.07 9.37 -7.08
C ALA A 150 9.61 7.92 -7.32
N VAL A 151 8.31 7.72 -7.48
CA VAL A 151 7.72 6.39 -7.71
C VAL A 151 8.17 5.83 -9.06
N ARG A 152 8.15 6.61 -10.14
CA ARG A 152 8.63 6.17 -11.46
C ARG A 152 10.10 5.74 -11.40
N THR A 153 10.96 6.52 -10.77
CA THR A 153 12.39 6.20 -10.63
C THR A 153 12.59 4.86 -9.92
N PHE A 154 11.84 4.63 -8.84
CA PHE A 154 11.83 3.36 -8.14
C PHE A 154 11.36 2.19 -9.02
N LEU A 155 10.23 2.35 -9.72
CA LEU A 155 9.67 1.31 -10.59
C LEU A 155 10.62 0.93 -11.74
N MET A 156 11.27 1.94 -12.33
CA MET A 156 12.24 1.72 -13.41
C MET A 156 13.51 1.01 -12.92
N ARG A 157 13.92 1.27 -11.66
CA ARG A 157 15.03 0.55 -11.00
C ARG A 157 14.66 -0.89 -10.64
N LEU A 158 13.40 -1.14 -10.27
CA LEU A 158 12.93 -2.46 -9.87
C LEU A 158 12.74 -3.40 -11.07
N LEU A 159 12.45 -2.86 -12.26
CA LEU A 159 12.11 -3.65 -13.44
C LEU A 159 13.17 -4.69 -13.86
N PRO A 160 14.48 -4.40 -13.90
CA PRO A 160 15.49 -5.41 -14.20
C PRO A 160 15.54 -6.57 -13.20
N LEU A 161 14.96 -6.40 -12.00
CA LEU A 161 14.89 -7.42 -10.95
C LEU A 161 13.61 -8.28 -11.05
N ALA A 162 12.74 -8.01 -12.03
CA ALA A 162 11.53 -8.79 -12.24
C ALA A 162 11.86 -10.22 -12.71
N MET A 163 11.70 -11.20 -11.81
CA MET A 163 11.93 -12.62 -12.11
C MET A 163 10.73 -13.34 -12.73
N THR A 164 9.55 -12.72 -12.71
CA THR A 164 8.30 -13.34 -13.18
C THR A 164 7.54 -12.37 -14.08
N GLU A 165 6.71 -12.91 -14.96
CA GLU A 165 5.79 -12.07 -15.75
C GLU A 165 4.88 -11.23 -14.85
N HIS A 166 4.44 -11.79 -13.72
CA HIS A 166 3.61 -11.08 -12.75
C HIS A 166 4.29 -9.80 -12.24
N HIS A 167 5.58 -9.88 -11.89
CA HIS A 167 6.35 -8.71 -11.45
C HIS A 167 6.45 -7.63 -12.52
N THR A 168 6.77 -8.02 -13.77
CA THR A 168 6.82 -7.11 -14.91
C THR A 168 5.48 -6.40 -15.13
N LEU A 169 4.37 -7.15 -15.06
CA LEU A 169 3.02 -6.60 -15.23
C LEU A 169 2.59 -5.70 -14.10
N LEU A 170 2.98 -6.02 -12.87
CA LEU A 170 2.71 -5.18 -11.71
C LEU A 170 3.38 -3.81 -11.86
N ILE A 171 4.63 -3.79 -12.35
CA ILE A 171 5.35 -2.54 -12.67
C ILE A 171 4.62 -1.77 -13.78
N PHE A 172 4.21 -2.43 -14.87
CA PHE A 172 3.46 -1.75 -15.92
C PHE A 172 2.14 -1.17 -15.40
N CYS A 173 1.49 -1.90 -14.51
CA CYS A 173 0.28 -1.44 -13.84
C CYS A 173 0.54 -0.20 -12.99
N ALA A 174 1.61 -0.18 -12.19
CA ALA A 174 1.99 0.97 -11.37
C ALA A 174 2.42 2.18 -12.23
N LEU A 175 3.14 1.97 -13.34
CA LEU A 175 3.56 3.03 -14.26
C LEU A 175 2.39 3.78 -14.91
N ARG A 176 1.16 3.22 -14.92
CA ARG A 176 -0.02 3.92 -15.45
C ARG A 176 -0.29 5.25 -14.76
N GLY A 177 -0.08 5.31 -13.44
CA GLY A 177 -0.32 6.51 -12.63
C GLY A 177 0.81 7.52 -12.68
N VAL A 178 2.05 7.07 -12.98
CA VAL A 178 3.28 7.86 -12.74
C VAL A 178 4.23 7.99 -13.94
N GLY A 179 4.03 7.20 -15.00
CA GLY A 179 4.96 7.03 -16.12
C GLY A 179 5.06 8.23 -17.06
N ASP A 180 6.24 8.51 -17.58
CA ASP A 180 6.54 9.62 -18.49
C ASP A 180 6.98 9.13 -19.88
N SER A 181 7.60 9.99 -20.69
CA SER A 181 8.16 9.62 -21.98
C SER A 181 9.16 8.46 -21.89
N SER A 182 10.03 8.43 -20.87
CA SER A 182 10.98 7.32 -20.67
C SER A 182 10.26 6.00 -20.37
N SER A 183 9.14 6.05 -19.64
CA SER A 183 8.29 4.88 -19.40
C SER A 183 7.61 4.41 -20.69
N LEU A 184 7.25 5.31 -21.60
CA LEU A 184 6.70 4.95 -22.91
C LEU A 184 7.72 4.22 -23.78
N ASP A 185 8.94 4.73 -23.86
CA ASP A 185 10.02 4.11 -24.64
C ASP A 185 10.32 2.71 -24.10
N LEU A 186 10.35 2.57 -22.77
CA LEU A 186 10.51 1.28 -22.12
C LEU A 186 9.36 0.33 -22.46
N LEU A 187 8.10 0.74 -22.28
CA LEU A 187 6.95 -0.10 -22.59
C LEU A 187 6.89 -0.48 -24.07
N ALA A 188 7.33 0.40 -24.96
CA ALA A 188 7.38 0.14 -26.40
C ALA A 188 8.50 -0.84 -26.82
N SER A 189 9.54 -1.03 -26.00
CA SER A 189 10.57 -2.03 -26.27
C SER A 189 10.13 -3.47 -25.94
N GLN A 190 9.07 -3.63 -25.14
CA GLN A 190 8.60 -4.92 -24.63
C GLN A 190 7.55 -5.55 -25.56
N ASN A 191 7.92 -5.86 -26.82
CA ASN A 191 6.95 -6.14 -27.88
C ASN A 191 6.33 -7.55 -27.89
N ASP A 192 7.01 -8.56 -27.34
CA ASP A 192 6.64 -9.98 -27.50
C ASP A 192 5.83 -10.57 -26.33
N LEU A 193 4.90 -9.79 -25.78
CA LEU A 193 4.05 -10.24 -24.67
C LEU A 193 2.80 -10.98 -25.18
N ALA A 194 2.55 -12.18 -24.68
CA ALA A 194 1.30 -12.89 -24.94
C ALA A 194 0.10 -12.20 -24.28
N PRO A 195 -1.14 -12.36 -24.77
CA PRO A 195 -2.33 -11.92 -24.04
C PRO A 195 -2.46 -12.64 -22.68
N PRO A 196 -2.90 -11.97 -21.60
CA PRO A 196 -3.40 -10.59 -21.52
C PRO A 196 -2.31 -9.53 -21.31
N ASN A 197 -1.04 -9.91 -21.25
CA ASN A 197 0.09 -9.05 -20.87
C ASN A 197 0.27 -7.88 -21.84
N ASN A 198 0.09 -8.12 -23.14
CA ASN A 198 0.07 -7.06 -24.15
C ASN A 198 -1.07 -6.03 -23.93
N THR A 199 -2.25 -6.48 -23.50
CA THR A 199 -3.38 -5.59 -23.20
C THR A 199 -3.05 -4.66 -22.03
N ILE A 200 -2.38 -5.18 -20.99
CA ILE A 200 -1.93 -4.39 -19.84
C ILE A 200 -0.89 -3.35 -20.27
N ARG A 201 0.11 -3.76 -21.06
CA ARG A 201 1.13 -2.85 -21.63
C ARG A 201 0.49 -1.72 -22.43
N MET A 202 -0.43 -2.05 -23.34
CA MET A 202 -1.11 -1.07 -24.19
C MET A 202 -2.02 -0.13 -23.39
N SER A 203 -2.69 -0.66 -22.35
CA SER A 203 -3.46 0.15 -21.41
C SER A 203 -2.56 1.17 -20.69
N ALA A 204 -1.37 0.75 -20.28
CA ALA A 204 -0.41 1.65 -19.64
C ALA A 204 0.13 2.75 -20.56
N ILE A 205 0.52 2.39 -21.78
CA ILE A 205 0.92 3.36 -22.82
C ILE A 205 -0.19 4.40 -23.03
N ARG A 206 -1.45 3.98 -23.12
CA ARG A 206 -2.59 4.88 -23.31
C ARG A 206 -2.75 5.84 -22.14
N ALA A 207 -2.73 5.33 -20.91
CA ALA A 207 -2.88 6.14 -19.69
C ALA A 207 -1.78 7.20 -19.58
N ILE A 208 -0.51 6.80 -19.80
CA ILE A 208 0.63 7.70 -19.76
C ILE A 208 0.51 8.80 -20.82
N ARG A 209 0.18 8.45 -22.06
CA ARG A 209 -0.01 9.43 -23.14
C ARG A 209 -1.13 10.42 -22.86
N GLN A 210 -2.25 9.94 -22.29
CA GLN A 210 -3.36 10.81 -21.92
C GLN A 210 -2.94 11.82 -20.85
N ARG A 211 -2.22 11.37 -19.82
CA ARG A 211 -1.73 12.23 -18.75
C ARG A 211 -0.77 13.30 -19.25
N LEU A 212 0.24 12.91 -20.05
CA LEU A 212 1.21 13.85 -20.63
C LEU A 212 0.59 14.90 -21.55
N ARG A 213 -0.59 14.64 -22.12
CA ARG A 213 -1.35 15.63 -22.91
C ARG A 213 -2.10 16.63 -22.03
N ASN A 214 -2.57 16.20 -20.86
CA ASN A 214 -3.34 17.05 -19.94
C ASN A 214 -2.46 17.95 -19.06
N THR A 215 -1.15 17.68 -18.99
CA THR A 215 -0.16 18.52 -18.29
C THR A 215 0.40 19.64 -19.19
N ARG A 216 0.07 19.63 -20.49
CA ARG A 216 0.45 20.67 -21.46
C ARG A 216 -0.67 21.67 -21.64
#